data_AF-S3Y4A2-F1
#
_entry.id   AF-S3Y4A2-F1
#
_cell.length_a   1.000
_cell.length_b   1.000
_cell.length_c   1.000
_cell.angle_alpha   90.00
_cell.angle_beta   90.00
_cell.angle_gamma   90.00
#
_symmetry.space_group_name_H-M   'P 1'
#
loop_
_entity.id
_entity.type
_entity.pdbx_description
1 polymer ?
#
loop_
_entity_poly.entity_id
_entity_poly.type
_entity_poly.pdbx_seq_one_letter_code
_entity_poly.pdbx_strand_id
1 'polypeptide(L)'
;MQIRTLDELVIENSTTWDEFSSLLTKNSANQVLEPEPSQAFDTLLRLQVTTRSMLGAIALNTGAILADHGWFRLLGSGYAPDLPSIADANAMGAPTPESTPPGHLVIGFDVLGGQFAIDGGALGINPGDVCYFAPDSLEWEGLGGGYLAFVQAAVSGGLNEAFQVLRWEGWQADIVDLPLGMSLASYPPPFAAEGRDLSQTAKNPVPTTELLDFYASAAAQLNQPAQPSKPIER
;
A
#
# COMPACT_ATOMS: atom_id res chain seq x y z
N MET A 1 -3.72 -24.14 -10.30
CA MET A 1 -4.97 -23.62 -9.72
C MET A 1 -6.09 -23.70 -10.75
N GLN A 2 -7.34 -23.99 -10.36
CA GLN A 2 -8.48 -23.82 -11.26
C GLN A 2 -8.77 -22.32 -11.41
N ILE A 3 -8.74 -21.81 -12.64
CA ILE A 3 -9.04 -20.41 -12.92
C ILE A 3 -10.56 -20.23 -12.95
N ARG A 4 -11.03 -19.27 -12.15
CA ARG A 4 -12.44 -18.90 -12.05
C ARG A 4 -12.77 -17.81 -13.04
N THR A 5 -13.97 -17.87 -13.60
CA THR A 5 -14.55 -16.84 -14.46
C THR A 5 -15.01 -15.64 -13.63
N LEU A 6 -15.32 -14.51 -14.31
CA LEU A 6 -15.84 -13.33 -13.63
C LEU A 6 -17.15 -13.62 -12.89
N ASP A 7 -18.06 -14.40 -13.50
CA ASP A 7 -19.34 -14.80 -12.90
C ASP A 7 -19.15 -15.62 -11.61
N GLU A 8 -18.05 -16.37 -11.49
CA GLU A 8 -17.71 -17.11 -10.27
C GLU A 8 -17.07 -16.23 -9.19
N LEU A 9 -16.44 -15.11 -9.58
CA LEU A 9 -15.76 -14.19 -8.67
C LEU A 9 -16.70 -13.10 -8.14
N VAL A 10 -17.68 -12.67 -8.94
CA VAL A 10 -18.68 -11.65 -8.56
C VAL A 10 -19.86 -12.33 -7.86
N ILE A 11 -19.96 -12.12 -6.55
CA ILE A 11 -21.04 -12.66 -5.71
C ILE A 11 -22.20 -11.65 -5.66
N GLU A 12 -23.30 -11.95 -6.36
CA GLU A 12 -24.47 -11.05 -6.55
C GLU A 12 -25.05 -10.47 -5.24
N ASN A 13 -25.04 -11.23 -4.14
CA ASN A 13 -25.64 -10.82 -2.87
C ASN A 13 -24.58 -10.59 -1.76
N SER A 14 -23.36 -10.22 -2.12
CA SER A 14 -22.34 -9.85 -1.13
C SER A 14 -22.66 -8.49 -0.51
N THR A 15 -22.77 -8.43 0.82
CA THR A 15 -22.91 -7.16 1.56
C THR A 15 -21.57 -6.55 1.96
N THR A 16 -20.45 -7.21 1.62
CA THR A 16 -19.10 -6.85 2.07
C THR A 16 -18.73 -5.41 1.73
N TRP A 17 -19.01 -4.97 0.50
CA TRP A 17 -18.75 -3.60 0.07
C TRP A 17 -19.70 -2.59 0.73
N ASP A 18 -20.99 -2.89 0.79
CA ASP A 18 -22.00 -1.99 1.37
C ASP A 18 -21.74 -1.73 2.86
N GLU A 19 -21.37 -2.76 3.61
CA GLU A 19 -20.99 -2.64 5.02
C GLU A 19 -19.71 -1.80 5.19
N PHE A 20 -18.72 -2.01 4.34
CA PHE A 20 -17.45 -1.29 4.40
C PHE A 20 -17.57 0.17 3.92
N SER A 21 -18.29 0.44 2.84
CA SER A 21 -18.55 1.78 2.35
C SER A 21 -19.34 2.61 3.36
N SER A 22 -20.26 1.98 4.09
CA SER A 22 -20.98 2.60 5.21
C SER A 22 -20.07 2.95 6.40
N LEU A 23 -18.97 2.21 6.63
CA LEU A 23 -17.96 2.56 7.61
C LEU A 23 -17.07 3.71 7.11
N LEU A 24 -16.59 3.61 5.87
CA LEU A 24 -15.68 4.56 5.23
C LEU A 24 -16.28 5.97 5.21
N THR A 25 -17.55 6.09 4.83
CA THR A 25 -18.27 7.37 4.68
C THR A 25 -18.57 8.08 6.01
N LYS A 26 -18.39 7.42 7.17
CA LYS A 26 -18.54 8.07 8.49
C LYS A 26 -17.44 9.08 8.78
N ASN A 27 -16.31 9.00 8.09
CA ASN A 27 -15.19 9.91 8.25
C ASN A 27 -14.99 10.70 6.97
N SER A 28 -15.24 12.02 7.03
CA SER A 28 -15.11 12.93 5.89
C SER A 28 -13.67 13.13 5.42
N ALA A 29 -12.68 12.65 6.18
CA ALA A 29 -11.29 12.62 5.75
C ALA A 29 -11.02 11.52 4.71
N ASN A 30 -11.97 10.62 4.47
CA ASN A 30 -11.83 9.57 3.47
C ASN A 30 -12.47 9.95 2.14
N GLN A 31 -11.93 9.42 1.05
CA GLN A 31 -12.46 9.52 -0.30
C GLN A 31 -12.35 8.18 -1.03
N VAL A 32 -13.38 7.84 -1.80
CA VAL A 32 -13.36 6.70 -2.73
C VAL A 32 -13.15 7.26 -4.13
N LEU A 33 -12.18 6.71 -4.85
CA LEU A 33 -12.03 6.96 -6.29
C LEU A 33 -12.82 5.90 -7.04
N GLU A 34 -13.69 6.33 -7.94
CA GLU A 34 -14.56 5.43 -8.71
C GLU A 34 -13.73 4.48 -9.59
N PRO A 35 -14.12 3.21 -9.69
CA PRO A 35 -13.46 2.26 -10.57
C PRO A 35 -13.85 2.49 -12.03
N GLU A 36 -12.91 2.24 -12.94
CA GLU A 36 -13.25 1.97 -14.34
C GLU A 36 -13.69 0.50 -14.46
N PRO A 37 -14.93 0.19 -14.88
CA PRO A 37 -15.48 -1.17 -14.80
C PRO A 37 -14.63 -2.25 -15.47
N SER A 38 -14.04 -1.92 -16.63
CA SER A 38 -13.16 -2.84 -17.36
C SER A 38 -11.88 -3.17 -16.57
N GLN A 39 -11.30 -2.19 -15.89
CA GLN A 39 -10.12 -2.38 -15.04
C GLN A 39 -10.46 -3.14 -13.75
N ALA A 40 -11.64 -2.89 -13.18
CA ALA A 40 -12.11 -3.61 -12.00
C ALA A 40 -12.30 -5.11 -12.27
N PHE A 41 -12.92 -5.46 -13.40
CA PHE A 41 -13.06 -6.85 -13.81
C PHE A 41 -11.71 -7.51 -14.14
N ASP A 42 -10.81 -6.82 -14.83
CA ASP A 42 -9.45 -7.33 -15.09
C ASP A 42 -8.68 -7.58 -13.79
N THR A 43 -8.70 -6.61 -12.87
CA THR A 43 -8.05 -6.72 -11.56
C THR A 43 -8.58 -7.90 -10.77
N LEU A 44 -9.91 -8.06 -10.70
CA LEU A 44 -10.54 -9.16 -9.98
C LEU A 44 -10.18 -10.53 -10.61
N LEU A 45 -10.17 -10.62 -11.94
CA LEU A 45 -9.72 -11.81 -12.66
C LEU A 45 -8.25 -12.12 -12.37
N ARG A 46 -7.35 -11.13 -12.33
CA ARG A 46 -5.94 -11.36 -12.03
C ARG A 46 -5.70 -11.79 -10.58
N LEU A 47 -6.46 -11.22 -9.64
CA LEU A 47 -6.38 -11.58 -8.22
C LEU A 47 -6.97 -12.96 -7.92
N GLN A 48 -7.94 -13.42 -8.71
CA GLN A 48 -8.64 -14.68 -8.46
C GLN A 48 -9.20 -14.75 -7.02
N VAL A 49 -9.84 -13.68 -6.57
CA VAL A 49 -10.56 -13.62 -5.28
C VAL A 49 -12.02 -13.24 -5.51
N THR A 50 -12.91 -13.72 -4.64
CA THR A 50 -14.34 -13.40 -4.77
C THR A 50 -14.68 -12.07 -4.09
N THR A 51 -15.73 -11.40 -4.51
CA THR A 51 -16.27 -10.17 -3.88
C THR A 51 -16.90 -10.41 -2.50
N ARG A 52 -16.93 -11.65 -2.01
CA ARG A 52 -17.18 -11.98 -0.59
C ARG A 52 -15.99 -11.64 0.31
N SER A 53 -14.78 -11.62 -0.24
CA SER A 53 -13.59 -11.18 0.49
C SER A 53 -13.48 -9.66 0.44
N MET A 54 -12.92 -9.05 1.48
CA MET A 54 -12.68 -7.60 1.49
C MET A 54 -11.77 -7.16 0.33
N LEU A 55 -10.75 -7.96 -0.01
CA LEU A 55 -9.86 -7.71 -1.14
C LEU A 55 -10.62 -7.65 -2.47
N GLY A 56 -11.46 -8.65 -2.75
CA GLY A 56 -12.28 -8.67 -3.97
C GLY A 56 -13.36 -7.57 -3.98
N ALA A 57 -13.92 -7.23 -2.81
CA ALA A 57 -14.89 -6.14 -2.69
C ALA A 57 -14.24 -4.79 -3.03
N ILE A 58 -13.06 -4.48 -2.47
CA ILE A 58 -12.33 -3.24 -2.77
C ILE A 58 -11.86 -3.21 -4.23
N ALA A 59 -11.29 -4.31 -4.74
CA ALA A 59 -10.81 -4.40 -6.12
C ALA A 59 -11.93 -4.20 -7.16
N LEU A 60 -13.17 -4.63 -6.85
CA LEU A 60 -14.29 -4.46 -7.77
C LEU A 60 -14.91 -3.05 -7.70
N ASN A 61 -15.01 -2.47 -6.51
CA ASN A 61 -15.85 -1.30 -6.26
C ASN A 61 -15.07 0.01 -6.15
N THR A 62 -13.75 -0.02 -6.27
CA THR A 62 -12.92 1.19 -6.13
C THR A 62 -11.78 1.18 -7.12
N GLY A 63 -11.44 2.35 -7.67
CA GLY A 63 -10.13 2.57 -8.29
C GLY A 63 -9.04 2.62 -7.21
N ALA A 64 -9.30 3.37 -6.14
CA ALA A 64 -8.53 3.41 -4.91
C ALA A 64 -9.35 4.02 -3.77
N ILE A 65 -8.86 3.89 -2.54
CA ILE A 65 -9.38 4.57 -1.34
C ILE A 65 -8.29 5.49 -0.80
N LEU A 66 -8.63 6.75 -0.61
CA LEU A 66 -7.81 7.73 0.06
C LEU A 66 -8.32 7.85 1.49
N ALA A 67 -7.59 7.32 2.46
CA ALA A 67 -7.95 7.38 3.88
C ALA A 67 -7.10 8.40 4.62
N ASP A 68 -7.70 9.02 5.65
CA ASP A 68 -7.08 10.04 6.50
C ASP A 68 -6.45 11.19 5.69
N HIS A 69 -7.30 11.95 5.00
CA HIS A 69 -6.92 13.06 4.11
C HIS A 69 -6.06 12.63 2.91
N GLY A 70 -6.05 11.34 2.58
CA GLY A 70 -5.20 10.77 1.55
C GLY A 70 -3.78 10.43 2.01
N TRP A 71 -3.53 10.45 3.32
CA TRP A 71 -2.28 9.95 3.91
C TRP A 71 -2.07 8.49 3.52
N PHE A 72 -3.11 7.66 3.63
CA PHE A 72 -3.08 6.26 3.21
C PHE A 72 -3.80 6.13 1.87
N ARG A 73 -3.10 5.60 0.87
CA ARG A 73 -3.62 5.34 -0.47
C ARG A 73 -3.75 3.84 -0.66
N LEU A 74 -4.94 3.31 -0.39
CA LEU A 74 -5.23 1.89 -0.50
C LEU A 74 -5.64 1.59 -1.94
N LEU A 75 -4.98 0.61 -2.56
CA LEU A 75 -5.19 0.29 -3.97
C LEU A 75 -6.48 -0.50 -4.18
N GLY A 76 -7.17 -0.21 -5.28
CA GLY A 76 -8.30 -0.99 -5.81
C GLY A 76 -8.00 -1.49 -7.22
N SER A 77 -8.89 -1.20 -8.16
CA SER A 77 -8.74 -1.52 -9.58
C SER A 77 -7.81 -0.57 -10.35
N GLY A 78 -7.25 0.43 -9.69
CA GLY A 78 -6.40 1.45 -10.29
C GLY A 78 -7.17 2.72 -10.65
N TYR A 79 -6.43 3.83 -10.70
CA TYR A 79 -6.92 5.16 -11.02
C TYR A 79 -5.87 5.86 -11.89
N ALA A 80 -5.89 5.55 -13.19
CA ALA A 80 -4.86 5.98 -14.12
C ALA A 80 -4.89 7.51 -14.36
N PRO A 81 -3.72 8.15 -14.56
CA PRO A 81 -2.38 7.56 -14.58
C PRO A 81 -1.72 7.45 -13.18
N ASP A 82 -2.40 7.90 -12.13
CA ASP A 82 -1.77 8.23 -10.85
C ASP A 82 -1.55 7.04 -9.92
N LEU A 83 -2.52 6.13 -9.84
CA LEU A 83 -2.48 4.98 -8.93
C LEU A 83 -2.62 3.66 -9.70
N PRO A 84 -1.71 2.69 -9.49
CA PRO A 84 -1.85 1.38 -10.10
C PRO A 84 -3.01 0.58 -9.48
N SER A 85 -3.50 -0.42 -10.20
CA SER A 85 -4.35 -1.44 -9.58
C SER A 85 -3.53 -2.29 -8.59
N ILE A 86 -4.19 -3.01 -7.69
CA ILE A 86 -3.53 -4.03 -6.86
C ILE A 86 -2.78 -5.02 -7.78
N ALA A 87 -3.37 -5.42 -8.89
CA ALA A 87 -2.75 -6.38 -9.80
C ALA A 87 -1.49 -5.82 -10.48
N ASP A 88 -1.52 -4.54 -10.89
CA ASP A 88 -0.38 -3.88 -11.54
C ASP A 88 0.76 -3.59 -10.58
N ALA A 89 0.45 -3.12 -9.35
CA ALA A 89 1.44 -2.91 -8.30
C ALA A 89 2.20 -4.20 -7.94
N ASN A 90 1.58 -5.36 -8.20
CA ASN A 90 2.16 -6.68 -7.96
C ASN A 90 2.62 -7.40 -9.24
N ALA A 91 2.71 -6.69 -10.37
CA ALA A 91 3.13 -7.22 -11.66
C ALA A 91 2.41 -8.51 -12.07
N MET A 92 1.14 -8.67 -11.69
CA MET A 92 0.39 -9.89 -11.94
C MET A 92 0.04 -10.01 -13.42
N GLY A 93 0.29 -11.15 -14.06
CA GLY A 93 -0.23 -11.41 -15.41
C GLY A 93 -1.67 -11.89 -15.39
N ALA A 94 -2.22 -12.21 -16.57
CA ALA A 94 -3.43 -13.01 -16.67
C ALA A 94 -3.20 -14.37 -15.98
N PRO A 95 -4.19 -14.87 -15.20
CA PRO A 95 -4.01 -16.08 -14.43
C PRO A 95 -3.97 -17.32 -15.33
N THR A 96 -3.03 -18.23 -15.07
CA THR A 96 -2.88 -19.53 -15.73
C THR A 96 -3.00 -20.66 -14.72
N PRO A 97 -3.22 -21.93 -15.15
CA PRO A 97 -3.22 -23.06 -14.23
C PRO A 97 -1.93 -23.22 -13.41
N GLU A 98 -0.81 -22.71 -13.91
CA GLU A 98 0.51 -22.70 -13.26
C GLU A 98 0.72 -21.50 -12.35
N SER A 99 -0.15 -20.48 -12.38
CA SER A 99 -0.06 -19.32 -11.50
C SER A 99 -0.13 -19.75 -10.04
N THR A 100 0.79 -19.20 -9.25
CA THR A 100 0.83 -19.32 -7.80
C THR A 100 0.50 -17.97 -7.17
N PRO A 101 -0.10 -17.94 -5.96
CA PRO A 101 -0.21 -16.72 -5.19
C PRO A 101 1.17 -16.06 -5.01
N PRO A 102 1.25 -14.72 -5.03
CA PRO A 102 2.52 -14.03 -4.84
C PRO A 102 3.01 -14.20 -3.39
N GLY A 103 4.32 -14.11 -3.19
CA GLY A 103 4.94 -14.22 -1.86
C GLY A 103 4.56 -13.08 -0.91
N HIS A 104 4.10 -11.96 -1.45
CA HIS A 104 3.39 -10.89 -0.76
C HIS A 104 2.53 -10.12 -1.79
N LEU A 105 1.56 -9.35 -1.31
CA LEU A 105 0.67 -8.57 -2.17
C LEU A 105 0.63 -7.12 -1.69
N VAL A 106 1.26 -6.20 -2.41
CA VAL A 106 1.18 -4.75 -2.18
C VAL A 106 -0.25 -4.27 -2.35
N ILE A 107 -0.78 -3.60 -1.33
CA ILE A 107 -2.19 -3.18 -1.25
C ILE A 107 -2.35 -1.68 -0.97
N GLY A 108 -1.26 -0.95 -0.81
CA GLY A 108 -1.31 0.49 -0.59
C GLY A 108 0.04 1.11 -0.30
N PHE A 109 0.02 2.43 -0.24
CA PHE A 109 1.16 3.26 0.11
C PHE A 109 0.74 4.35 1.08
N ASP A 110 1.67 4.90 1.86
CA ASP A 110 1.48 6.21 2.48
C ASP A 110 2.16 7.33 1.68
N VAL A 111 1.84 8.58 2.04
CA VAL A 111 2.41 9.77 1.40
C VAL A 111 3.92 9.93 1.58
N LEU A 112 4.56 9.21 2.51
CA LEU A 112 6.01 9.20 2.68
C LEU A 112 6.67 8.04 1.93
N GLY A 113 5.94 7.25 1.14
CA GLY A 113 6.49 6.12 0.39
C GLY A 113 6.64 4.84 1.22
N GLY A 114 6.02 4.76 2.40
CA GLY A 114 5.86 3.49 3.10
C GLY A 114 4.89 2.58 2.35
N GLN A 115 5.15 1.27 2.35
CA GLN A 115 4.37 0.29 1.57
C GLN A 115 3.56 -0.62 2.49
N PHE A 116 2.31 -0.88 2.13
CA PHE A 116 1.48 -1.88 2.80
C PHE A 116 1.38 -3.11 1.92
N ALA A 117 1.61 -4.30 2.47
CA ALA A 117 1.47 -5.56 1.75
C ALA A 117 0.88 -6.67 2.62
N ILE A 118 0.07 -7.55 2.03
CA ILE A 118 -0.33 -8.81 2.68
C ILE A 118 0.85 -9.78 2.57
N ASP A 119 1.30 -10.37 3.67
CA ASP A 119 2.34 -11.40 3.64
C ASP A 119 1.78 -12.71 3.06
N GLY A 120 2.30 -13.13 1.92
CA GLY A 120 2.01 -14.43 1.29
C GLY A 120 2.96 -15.54 1.77
N GLY A 121 3.85 -15.24 2.73
CA GLY A 121 4.88 -16.11 3.27
C GLY A 121 6.31 -15.71 2.90
N ALA A 122 6.51 -14.64 2.11
CA ALA A 122 7.83 -14.17 1.71
C ALA A 122 8.38 -13.01 2.57
N LEU A 123 7.55 -12.33 3.37
CA LEU A 123 8.00 -11.23 4.24
C LEU A 123 8.57 -11.73 5.57
N GLY A 124 8.29 -12.99 5.94
CA GLY A 124 8.80 -13.59 7.17
C GLY A 124 8.14 -13.08 8.45
N ILE A 125 6.95 -12.47 8.32
CA ILE A 125 6.19 -11.94 9.46
C ILE A 125 5.15 -12.96 9.89
N ASN A 126 4.04 -13.05 9.15
CA ASN A 126 2.98 -14.03 9.39
C ASN A 126 2.05 -14.07 8.17
N PRO A 127 1.90 -15.23 7.50
CA PRO A 127 1.03 -15.34 6.33
C PRO A 127 -0.40 -14.84 6.58
N GLY A 128 -0.86 -13.94 5.72
CA GLY A 128 -2.19 -13.32 5.77
C GLY A 128 -2.26 -12.01 6.54
N ASP A 129 -1.26 -11.66 7.35
CA ASP A 129 -1.18 -10.36 8.01
C ASP A 129 -0.78 -9.25 7.04
N VAL A 130 -1.26 -8.04 7.30
CA VAL A 130 -0.75 -6.84 6.62
C VAL A 130 0.56 -6.44 7.29
N CYS A 131 1.57 -6.21 6.48
CA CYS A 131 2.86 -5.71 6.85
C CYS A 131 3.06 -4.30 6.29
N TYR A 132 3.88 -3.52 6.98
CA TYR A 132 4.27 -2.18 6.60
C TYR A 132 5.78 -2.14 6.39
N PHE A 133 6.21 -1.71 5.20
CA PHE A 133 7.61 -1.39 4.94
C PHE A 133 7.84 0.07 5.31
N ALA A 134 8.46 0.30 6.47
CA ALA A 134 8.52 1.62 7.07
C ALA A 134 9.70 2.46 6.52
N PRO A 135 9.49 3.71 6.10
CA PRO A 135 10.55 4.58 5.59
C PRO A 135 11.66 4.93 6.61
N ASP A 136 11.41 4.74 7.89
CA ASP A 136 12.30 5.06 9.01
C ASP A 136 13.10 3.84 9.51
N SER A 137 12.57 2.62 9.39
CA SER A 137 13.32 1.38 9.69
C SER A 137 13.92 0.73 8.45
N LEU A 138 13.32 0.93 7.27
CA LEU A 138 13.61 0.18 6.04
C LEU A 138 13.45 -1.34 6.20
N GLU A 139 12.57 -1.74 7.12
CA GLU A 139 12.22 -3.13 7.41
C GLU A 139 10.71 -3.36 7.24
N TRP A 140 10.34 -4.62 7.03
CA TRP A 140 8.94 -5.03 7.06
C TRP A 140 8.51 -5.29 8.50
N GLU A 141 7.42 -4.67 8.90
CA GLU A 141 6.85 -4.78 10.25
C GLU A 141 5.40 -5.27 10.17
N GLY A 142 5.00 -6.19 11.03
CA GLY A 142 3.63 -6.70 11.05
C GLY A 142 2.66 -5.74 11.72
N LEU A 143 1.59 -5.34 11.01
CA LEU A 143 0.48 -4.58 11.59
C LEU A 143 -0.58 -5.50 12.23
N GLY A 144 -0.58 -6.79 11.86
CA GLY A 144 -1.48 -7.81 12.40
C GLY A 144 -2.93 -7.70 11.91
N GLY A 145 -3.77 -8.66 12.32
CA GLY A 145 -5.24 -8.61 12.14
C GLY A 145 -5.74 -8.88 10.71
N GLY A 146 -4.84 -9.08 9.75
CA GLY A 146 -5.15 -9.30 8.33
C GLY A 146 -5.78 -8.10 7.61
N TYR A 147 -6.04 -8.29 6.31
CA TYR A 147 -6.45 -7.20 5.41
C TYR A 147 -7.76 -6.49 5.82
N LEU A 148 -8.76 -7.24 6.30
CA LEU A 148 -10.03 -6.64 6.75
C LEU A 148 -9.83 -5.68 7.93
N ALA A 149 -9.11 -6.11 8.97
CA ALA A 149 -8.88 -5.28 10.14
C ALA A 149 -8.04 -4.04 9.77
N PHE A 150 -7.03 -4.22 8.91
CA PHE A 150 -6.22 -3.12 8.41
C PHE A 150 -7.04 -2.05 7.69
N VAL A 151 -7.86 -2.42 6.69
CA VAL A 151 -8.64 -1.41 5.94
C VAL A 151 -9.69 -0.73 6.82
N GLN A 152 -10.28 -1.46 7.78
CA GLN A 152 -11.18 -0.87 8.77
C GLN A 152 -10.45 0.15 9.65
N ALA A 153 -9.26 -0.20 10.16
CA ALA A 153 -8.45 0.71 10.96
C ALA A 153 -8.01 1.95 10.17
N ALA A 154 -7.61 1.78 8.90
CA ALA A 154 -7.21 2.88 8.04
C ALA A 154 -8.34 3.93 7.86
N VAL A 155 -9.55 3.47 7.55
CA VAL A 155 -10.69 4.39 7.30
C VAL A 155 -11.32 4.94 8.58
N SER A 156 -11.17 4.23 9.71
CA SER A 156 -11.73 4.65 11.00
C SER A 156 -10.76 5.45 11.88
N GLY A 157 -9.53 5.71 11.43
CA GLY A 157 -8.48 6.40 12.20
C GLY A 157 -7.76 5.51 13.23
N GLY A 158 -7.95 4.20 13.18
CA GLY A 158 -7.28 3.23 14.06
C GLY A 158 -5.77 3.13 13.84
N LEU A 159 -5.24 3.63 12.72
CA LEU A 159 -3.80 3.69 12.45
C LEU A 159 -3.13 4.96 13.01
N ASN A 160 -3.89 5.94 13.50
CA ASN A 160 -3.36 7.28 13.80
C ASN A 160 -2.26 7.26 14.87
N GLU A 161 -2.39 6.44 15.90
CA GLU A 161 -1.39 6.34 16.98
C GLU A 161 -0.09 5.71 16.47
N ALA A 162 -0.18 4.60 15.74
CA ALA A 162 0.98 3.90 15.19
C ALA A 162 1.77 4.77 14.19
N PHE A 163 1.07 5.61 13.43
CA PHE A 163 1.67 6.46 12.40
C PHE A 163 1.96 7.89 12.89
N GLN A 164 1.77 8.18 14.18
CA GLN A 164 1.97 9.53 14.73
C GLN A 164 3.42 10.01 14.57
N VAL A 165 4.40 9.12 14.73
CA VAL A 165 5.83 9.43 14.60
C VAL A 165 6.22 9.86 13.18
N LEU A 166 5.39 9.50 12.19
CA LEU A 166 5.57 9.87 10.79
C LEU A 166 4.87 11.19 10.41
N ARG A 167 4.28 11.91 11.38
CA ARG A 167 3.51 13.15 11.14
C ARG A 167 4.19 14.36 11.75
N TRP A 168 3.90 15.53 11.18
CA TRP A 168 4.34 16.83 11.68
C TRP A 168 3.14 17.79 11.79
N GLU A 169 3.27 18.88 12.54
CA GLU A 169 2.18 19.86 12.63
C GLU A 169 1.83 20.42 11.25
N GLY A 170 0.55 20.37 10.88
CA GLY A 170 0.07 20.91 9.61
C GLY A 170 0.24 20.02 8.39
N TRP A 171 0.67 18.75 8.54
CA TRP A 171 0.87 17.80 7.43
C TRP A 171 -0.34 17.70 6.48
N GLN A 172 -1.57 17.89 6.98
CA GLN A 172 -2.78 17.85 6.16
C GLN A 172 -2.77 18.93 5.07
N ALA A 173 -2.26 20.13 5.38
CA ALA A 173 -2.14 21.22 4.43
C ALA A 173 -1.06 20.94 3.38
N ASP A 174 -0.01 20.20 3.74
CA ASP A 174 1.07 19.84 2.80
C ASP A 174 0.63 18.78 1.79
N ILE A 175 -0.38 17.95 2.12
CA ILE A 175 -0.84 16.88 1.24
C ILE A 175 -2.17 17.14 0.52
N VAL A 176 -2.90 18.21 0.88
CA VAL A 176 -4.23 18.48 0.31
C VAL A 176 -4.21 18.65 -1.21
N ASP A 177 -3.14 19.27 -1.73
CA ASP A 177 -2.92 19.49 -3.16
C ASP A 177 -1.83 18.57 -3.75
N LEU A 178 -1.38 17.57 -2.99
CA LEU A 178 -0.38 16.61 -3.46
C LEU A 178 -1.01 15.70 -4.52
N PRO A 179 -0.51 15.69 -5.77
CA PRO A 179 -1.05 14.81 -6.80
C PRO A 179 -1.00 13.33 -6.39
N LEU A 180 -1.99 12.55 -6.81
CA LEU A 180 -2.16 11.16 -6.38
C LEU A 180 -0.98 10.25 -6.78
N GLY A 181 -0.27 10.58 -7.87
CA GLY A 181 0.94 9.87 -8.28
C GLY A 181 2.21 10.30 -7.54
N MET A 182 2.14 11.28 -6.64
CA MET A 182 3.30 11.87 -5.96
C MET A 182 3.32 11.56 -4.46
N SER A 183 4.50 11.36 -3.89
CA SER A 183 4.76 11.24 -2.45
C SER A 183 5.68 12.38 -1.99
N LEU A 184 5.79 12.60 -0.68
CA LEU A 184 6.69 13.57 -0.08
C LEU A 184 8.00 12.90 0.32
N ALA A 185 9.06 13.18 -0.44
CA ALA A 185 10.41 12.84 -0.03
C ALA A 185 10.85 13.76 1.13
N SER A 186 11.25 13.16 2.24
CA SER A 186 11.86 13.85 3.38
C SER A 186 13.37 13.99 3.19
N TYR A 187 13.92 15.18 3.46
CA TYR A 187 15.37 15.38 3.56
C TYR A 187 15.76 16.11 4.86
N PRO A 188 16.62 15.53 5.71
CA PRO A 188 17.18 14.17 5.62
C PRO A 188 16.10 13.05 5.61
N PRO A 189 16.39 11.87 5.04
CA PRO A 189 15.40 10.79 4.94
C PRO A 189 15.08 10.18 6.32
N PRO A 190 13.91 9.57 6.51
CA PRO A 190 13.44 9.17 7.85
C PRO A 190 14.34 8.13 8.54
N PHE A 191 15.00 7.27 7.76
CA PHE A 191 15.96 6.29 8.26
C PHE A 191 17.32 6.86 8.67
N ALA A 192 17.63 8.12 8.33
CA ALA A 192 18.82 8.81 8.80
C ALA A 192 18.60 9.37 10.20
N ALA A 193 19.67 9.43 11.02
CA ALA A 193 19.58 9.93 12.40
C ALA A 193 19.06 11.38 12.45
N GLU A 194 19.48 12.22 11.51
CA GLU A 194 19.07 13.60 11.34
C GLU A 194 17.65 13.76 10.77
N GLY A 195 17.06 12.69 10.21
CA GLY A 195 15.75 12.70 9.57
C GLY A 195 14.62 12.13 10.41
N ARG A 196 14.89 11.67 11.64
CA ARG A 196 13.88 11.07 12.52
C ARG A 196 12.81 12.04 12.99
N ASP A 197 13.17 13.31 13.18
CA ASP A 197 12.20 14.35 13.49
C ASP A 197 11.71 15.01 12.20
N LEU A 198 10.60 14.48 11.66
CA LEU A 198 10.01 14.99 10.42
C LEU A 198 9.51 16.43 10.53
N SER A 199 9.36 17.01 11.72
CA SER A 199 9.06 18.44 11.85
C SER A 199 10.23 19.34 11.42
N GLN A 200 11.44 18.78 11.35
CA GLN A 200 12.67 19.50 11.02
C GLN A 200 13.20 19.17 9.62
N THR A 201 12.53 18.30 8.86
CA THR A 201 12.97 17.88 7.53
C THR A 201 12.22 18.60 6.43
N ALA A 202 12.91 18.88 5.32
CA ALA A 202 12.27 19.38 4.12
C ALA A 202 11.37 18.30 3.50
N LYS A 203 10.20 18.68 2.99
CA LYS A 203 9.28 17.80 2.22
C LYS A 203 9.24 18.26 0.78
N ASN A 204 9.55 17.36 -0.15
CA ASN A 204 9.51 17.65 -1.58
C ASN A 204 8.61 16.62 -2.28
N PRO A 205 7.60 17.06 -3.06
CA PRO A 205 6.85 16.17 -3.92
C PRO A 205 7.76 15.47 -4.94
N VAL A 206 7.69 14.15 -5.01
CA VAL A 206 8.40 13.30 -5.98
C VAL A 206 7.46 12.20 -6.48
N PRO A 207 7.67 11.62 -7.66
CA PRO A 207 6.88 10.48 -8.11
C PRO A 207 6.94 9.35 -7.08
N THR A 208 5.78 8.76 -6.76
CA THR A 208 5.67 7.70 -5.74
C THR A 208 6.64 6.57 -6.06
N THR A 209 6.68 6.13 -7.33
CA THR A 209 7.57 5.06 -7.80
C THR A 209 9.05 5.36 -7.56
N GLU A 210 9.50 6.61 -7.74
CA GLU A 210 10.89 6.99 -7.48
C GLU A 210 11.24 6.88 -5.99
N LEU A 211 10.30 7.25 -5.11
CA LEU A 211 10.50 7.15 -3.68
C LEU A 211 10.50 5.69 -3.18
N LEU A 212 9.64 4.85 -3.75
CA LEU A 212 9.63 3.41 -3.48
C LEU A 212 10.95 2.75 -3.90
N ASP A 213 11.43 3.05 -5.11
CA ASP A 213 12.70 2.54 -5.64
C ASP A 213 13.90 3.00 -4.80
N PHE A 214 13.86 4.26 -4.32
CA PHE A 214 14.86 4.81 -3.42
C PHE A 214 14.94 4.02 -2.11
N TYR A 215 13.81 3.76 -1.44
CA TYR A 215 13.82 3.01 -0.18
C TYR A 215 14.20 1.55 -0.36
N ALA A 216 13.70 0.90 -1.42
CA ALA A 216 14.12 -0.46 -1.76
C ALA A 216 15.64 -0.56 -1.99
N SER A 217 16.21 0.41 -2.71
CA SER A 217 17.65 0.51 -2.96
C SER A 217 18.45 0.76 -1.69
N ALA A 218 17.96 1.65 -0.81
CA ALA A 218 18.60 1.96 0.47
C ALA A 218 18.63 0.73 1.39
N ALA A 219 17.50 0.02 1.52
CA ALA A 219 17.39 -1.21 2.30
C ALA A 219 18.35 -2.29 1.79
N ALA A 220 18.45 -2.46 0.47
CA ALA A 220 19.36 -3.42 -0.15
C ALA A 220 20.84 -3.08 0.09
N GLN A 221 21.20 -1.80 0.21
CA GLN A 221 22.57 -1.38 0.50
C GLN A 221 22.94 -1.54 1.98
N LEU A 222 22.03 -1.21 2.90
CA LEU A 222 22.26 -1.33 4.34
C LEU A 222 22.32 -2.80 4.80
N ASN A 223 21.62 -3.69 4.11
CA ASN A 223 21.63 -5.13 4.40
C ASN A 223 22.80 -5.90 3.75
N GLN A 224 23.69 -5.24 3.01
CA GLN A 224 24.89 -5.90 2.49
C GLN A 224 25.93 -6.11 3.61
N PRO A 225 26.54 -7.31 3.72
CA PRO A 225 27.66 -7.51 4.62
C PRO A 225 28.80 -6.55 4.22
N ALA A 226 29.35 -5.84 5.20
CA ALA A 226 30.46 -4.92 4.97
C ALA A 226 31.56 -5.60 4.14
N GLN A 227 31.88 -5.05 2.97
CA GLN A 227 33.01 -5.57 2.20
C GLN A 227 34.27 -5.45 3.06
N PRO A 228 35.06 -6.53 3.23
CA PRO A 228 36.32 -6.42 3.93
C PRO A 228 37.19 -5.41 3.20
N SER A 229 37.55 -4.34 3.89
CA SER A 229 38.46 -3.31 3.41
C SER A 229 39.73 -3.99 2.91
N LYS A 230 40.01 -3.90 1.61
CA LYS A 230 41.29 -4.36 1.05
C LYS A 230 42.42 -3.64 1.78
N PRO A 231 43.44 -4.36 2.29
CA PRO A 231 44.62 -3.71 2.84
C PRO A 231 45.23 -2.81 1.77
N ILE A 232 45.49 -1.56 2.13
CA ILE A 232 46.31 -0.66 1.32
C ILE A 232 47.73 -1.22 1.39
N GLU A 233 48.17 -1.92 0.34
CA GLU A 233 49.59 -2.25 0.19
C GLU A 233 50.36 -0.93 0.06
N ARG A 234 51.26 -0.68 1.01
CA ARG A 234 52.23 0.42 1.00
C ARG A 234 53.53 -0.03 0.37
#